data_AF-A0AAU5IMG8-F1
#
_entry.id   AF-A0AAU5IMG8-F1
#
_cell.length_a   1.000
_cell.length_b   1.000
_cell.length_c   1.000
_cell.angle_alpha   90.00
_cell.angle_beta   90.00
_cell.angle_gamma   90.00
#
_symmetry.space_group_name_H-M   'P 1'
#
loop_
_entity.id
_entity.type
_entity.pdbx_description
1 polymer ?
#
loop_
_entity_poly.entity_id
_entity_poly.type
_entity_poly.pdbx_seq_one_letter_code
_entity_poly.pdbx_strand_id
1 'polypeptide(L)'
;MSPAIRRSDSRGTRRRGRRWAAALSVGALVVAGGGLLAGPAQAMAAASVAVDFPTHCIPPAIAGIPPIDGTTSAQISVDNAAPKVGDTVTVTYTVVKPAASNPVDLALPADIMTPTGKVTVAGAQSAGITVAGPKKNAPVPGKGAFPSFSMTGTFTVTAPGEITLSPGDYNIHTSYIMELDTPCTVTDPPAPVSQTIIATDGGGQVNERAIQLGTASGAAGDQVSVTGSKFTAGAAVTLAGRAGGSQTGDTATVTADGSGAFTGQLTVTDPSTTGIVAYEGAGWDAAKGAGPQAYTVTGGGGETPDGSQKLTSSVKAGTLSMSQAGDSVELSAVDFGKGGASTGALRTVTVKDFRGGPAGWSLTGKVTDFQGPAGATIGASALGWSPACAAKAGSPSTCAAGSEGSVGSAGATLASTPNGAFTGGEFTVDAQLSLDVPAYSATGAYSGVLTLTLT
;
A
#
# COMPACT_ATOMS: atom_id res chain seq x y z
N MET A 1 -55.70 -55.10 30.78
CA MET A 1 -55.36 -56.38 30.12
C MET A 1 -53.94 -56.27 29.59
N SER A 2 -53.05 -57.06 30.18
CA SER A 2 -51.72 -57.53 29.77
C SER A 2 -50.64 -56.61 29.15
N PRO A 3 -49.36 -56.96 29.39
CA PRO A 3 -48.23 -56.02 29.53
C PRO A 3 -47.08 -56.32 28.54
N ALA A 4 -45.98 -55.54 28.57
CA ALA A 4 -44.61 -56.00 28.25
C ALA A 4 -43.60 -54.82 28.24
N ILE A 5 -42.31 -54.90 28.59
CA ILE A 5 -41.41 -55.97 29.07
C ILE A 5 -40.09 -55.30 29.56
N ARG A 6 -39.61 -55.75 30.73
CA ARG A 6 -38.23 -56.09 31.21
C ARG A 6 -37.06 -55.08 31.12
N ARG A 7 -36.47 -54.71 32.26
CA ARG A 7 -35.34 -55.34 33.05
C ARG A 7 -33.97 -55.02 32.44
N SER A 8 -33.16 -54.19 33.09
CA SER A 8 -32.27 -54.48 34.24
C SER A 8 -31.02 -55.26 33.82
N ASP A 9 -29.86 -54.63 33.97
CA ASP A 9 -28.58 -55.33 34.02
C ASP A 9 -27.76 -54.84 35.22
N SER A 10 -27.18 -55.80 35.94
CA SER A 10 -26.31 -55.55 37.10
C SER A 10 -25.35 -56.72 37.31
N ARG A 11 -24.18 -56.38 37.90
CA ARG A 11 -23.06 -57.21 38.39
C ARG A 11 -21.99 -57.52 37.31
N GLY A 12 -20.68 -57.37 37.54
CA GLY A 12 -19.92 -57.05 38.75
C GLY A 12 -18.71 -58.00 38.88
N THR A 13 -17.49 -57.45 38.77
CA THR A 13 -16.19 -57.95 39.31
C THR A 13 -15.60 -59.25 38.72
N ARG A 14 -14.28 -59.52 38.57
CA ARG A 14 -13.06 -59.11 39.30
C ARG A 14 -11.77 -59.59 38.55
N ARG A 15 -10.63 -58.93 38.83
CA ARG A 15 -9.19 -59.38 38.78
C ARG A 15 -8.46 -59.42 37.42
N ARG A 16 -7.46 -58.56 37.18
CA ARG A 16 -6.05 -58.43 37.68
C ARG A 16 -5.06 -59.43 37.06
N GLY A 17 -4.16 -58.91 36.22
CA GLY A 17 -3.00 -59.60 35.65
C GLY A 17 -1.85 -58.63 35.27
N ARG A 18 -1.25 -58.01 36.29
CA ARG A 18 0.16 -57.59 36.47
C ARG A 18 1.10 -57.61 35.25
N ARG A 19 1.56 -56.43 34.79
CA ARG A 19 2.89 -56.24 34.15
C ARG A 19 3.52 -54.91 34.59
N TRP A 20 4.84 -54.93 34.56
CA TRP A 20 5.77 -54.16 35.37
C TRP A 20 6.17 -52.81 34.76
N ALA A 21 6.62 -51.95 35.67
CA ALA A 21 7.36 -50.70 35.55
C ALA A 21 8.21 -50.48 34.28
N ALA A 22 8.08 -49.29 33.72
CA ALA A 22 9.21 -48.43 33.35
C ALA A 22 8.79 -46.97 33.53
N ALA A 23 9.50 -46.28 34.41
CA ALA A 23 9.35 -44.87 34.69
C ALA A 23 9.94 -44.04 33.55
N LEU A 24 9.30 -42.93 33.18
CA LEU A 24 9.97 -41.73 32.67
C LEU A 24 9.08 -40.51 32.99
N SER A 25 9.71 -39.61 33.73
CA SER A 25 9.31 -38.32 34.27
C SER A 25 8.44 -37.43 33.37
N VAL A 26 7.32 -36.96 33.93
CA VAL A 26 6.58 -35.79 33.47
C VAL A 26 7.30 -34.54 33.97
N GLY A 27 8.06 -33.89 33.09
CA GLY A 27 8.49 -32.51 33.27
C GLY A 27 7.40 -31.60 32.72
N ALA A 28 6.61 -30.98 33.60
CA ALA A 28 5.70 -29.91 33.23
C ALA A 28 6.51 -28.65 32.94
N LEU A 29 6.80 -28.38 31.66
CA LEU A 29 7.34 -27.10 31.22
C LEU A 29 6.16 -26.15 31.01
N VAL A 30 5.93 -25.26 31.97
CA VAL A 30 5.08 -24.08 31.80
C VAL A 30 5.82 -23.14 30.84
N VAL A 31 5.45 -23.16 29.56
CA VAL A 31 5.86 -22.09 28.63
C VAL A 31 4.91 -20.93 28.87
N ALA A 32 5.41 -19.93 29.58
CA ALA A 32 4.76 -18.63 29.70
C ALA A 32 4.56 -18.05 28.30
N GLY A 33 3.33 -17.62 28.02
CA GLY A 33 2.96 -16.92 26.81
C GLY A 33 3.79 -15.65 26.65
N GLY A 34 4.60 -15.64 25.60
CA GLY A 34 5.28 -14.47 25.07
C GLY A 34 5.22 -14.58 23.56
N GLY A 35 4.01 -14.58 23.00
CA GLY A 35 3.79 -14.41 21.57
C GLY A 35 4.27 -13.03 21.19
N LEU A 36 5.55 -12.91 20.85
CA LEU A 36 6.03 -11.84 19.99
C LEU A 36 5.28 -12.04 18.66
N LEU A 37 4.15 -11.36 18.54
CA LEU A 37 3.57 -11.00 17.25
C LEU A 37 4.66 -10.24 16.52
N ALA A 38 5.45 -10.95 15.72
CA ALA A 38 6.19 -10.32 14.65
C ALA A 38 5.13 -9.60 13.81
N GLY A 39 5.14 -8.28 13.87
CA GLY A 39 4.31 -7.45 12.99
C GLY A 39 4.54 -7.85 11.53
N PRO A 40 3.61 -7.50 10.62
CA PRO A 40 3.77 -7.83 9.21
C PRO A 40 5.15 -7.34 8.77
N ALA A 41 5.92 -8.22 8.12
CA ALA A 41 7.09 -7.81 7.37
C ALA A 41 6.58 -6.89 6.26
N GLN A 42 6.54 -5.59 6.56
CA GLN A 42 6.43 -4.55 5.55
C GLN A 42 7.52 -4.88 4.53
N ALA A 43 7.16 -5.02 3.25
CA ALA A 43 8.16 -5.03 2.19
C ALA A 43 8.96 -3.74 2.39
N MET A 44 10.20 -3.90 2.86
CA MET A 44 11.07 -2.76 3.10
C MET A 44 11.80 -2.47 1.80
N ALA A 45 12.01 -1.20 1.51
CA ALA A 45 12.98 -0.82 0.48
C ALA A 45 14.26 -1.64 0.69
N ALA A 46 14.73 -2.31 -0.37
CA ALA A 46 15.95 -3.08 -0.26
C ALA A 46 17.11 -2.11 -0.07
N ALA A 47 18.02 -2.45 0.83
CA ALA A 47 19.25 -1.69 0.98
C ALA A 47 20.03 -1.72 -0.34
N SER A 48 20.70 -0.62 -0.67
CA SER A 48 21.54 -0.53 -1.87
C SER A 48 22.62 -1.60 -1.85
N VAL A 49 22.78 -2.30 -2.96
CA VAL A 49 23.81 -3.34 -3.13
C VAL A 49 24.70 -3.02 -4.31
N ALA A 50 26.00 -3.29 -4.16
CA ALA A 50 26.91 -3.27 -5.28
C ALA A 50 26.62 -4.46 -6.21
N VAL A 51 26.58 -4.20 -7.51
CA VAL A 51 26.31 -5.20 -8.55
C VAL A 51 27.41 -5.19 -9.59
N ASP A 52 27.72 -6.37 -10.11
CA ASP A 52 28.70 -6.57 -11.17
C ASP A 52 27.98 -6.81 -12.50
N PHE A 53 28.43 -6.16 -13.56
CA PHE A 53 27.86 -6.32 -14.91
C PHE A 53 28.93 -6.23 -16.01
N PRO A 54 28.75 -6.98 -17.11
CA PRO A 54 29.69 -6.95 -18.23
C PRO A 54 29.57 -5.62 -18.98
N THR A 55 30.72 -5.05 -19.32
CA THR A 55 30.86 -3.70 -19.87
C THR A 55 31.87 -3.70 -21.01
N HIS A 56 31.52 -3.02 -22.10
CA HIS A 56 32.39 -2.75 -23.24
C HIS A 56 32.79 -1.29 -23.25
N CYS A 57 34.07 -1.00 -23.07
CA CYS A 57 34.61 0.35 -23.07
C CYS A 57 35.43 0.61 -24.33
N ILE A 58 35.25 1.77 -24.96
CA ILE A 58 36.02 2.19 -26.13
C ILE A 58 37.03 3.25 -25.67
N PRO A 59 38.34 2.93 -25.62
CA PRO A 59 39.36 3.91 -25.27
C PRO A 59 39.44 5.05 -26.28
N PRO A 60 39.99 6.21 -25.90
CA PRO A 60 40.19 7.31 -26.84
C PRO A 60 41.08 6.87 -28.00
N ALA A 61 40.71 7.20 -29.24
CA ALA A 61 41.40 6.72 -30.45
C ALA A 61 42.91 7.02 -30.46
N ILE A 62 43.33 8.12 -29.83
CA ILE A 62 44.75 8.51 -29.69
C ILE A 62 45.59 7.48 -28.92
N ALA A 63 44.97 6.65 -28.08
CA ALA A 63 45.66 5.60 -27.34
C ALA A 63 46.04 4.39 -28.21
N GLY A 64 45.42 4.24 -29.40
CA GLY A 64 45.76 3.17 -30.35
C GLY A 64 45.54 1.74 -29.83
N ILE A 65 44.69 1.57 -28.82
CA ILE A 65 44.39 0.27 -28.20
C ILE A 65 42.99 -0.23 -28.59
N PRO A 66 42.78 -1.56 -28.65
CA PRO A 66 41.46 -2.12 -28.94
C PRO A 66 40.46 -1.81 -27.81
N PRO A 67 39.15 -1.96 -28.08
CA PRO A 67 38.12 -1.91 -27.04
C PRO A 67 38.38 -2.89 -25.90
N ILE A 68 37.87 -2.54 -24.71
CA ILE A 68 38.08 -3.28 -23.47
C ILE A 68 36.75 -3.89 -23.04
N ASP A 69 36.69 -5.21 -23.02
CA ASP A 69 35.59 -5.96 -22.41
C ASP A 69 35.99 -6.39 -20.99
N GLY A 70 35.15 -6.05 -20.01
CA GLY A 70 35.42 -6.39 -18.62
C GLY A 70 34.21 -6.25 -17.72
N THR A 71 34.39 -6.51 -16.43
CA THR A 71 33.34 -6.36 -15.42
C THR A 71 33.44 -4.99 -14.76
N THR A 72 32.34 -4.24 -14.78
CA THR A 72 32.16 -3.05 -13.94
C THR A 72 31.43 -3.46 -12.67
N SER A 73 31.87 -2.95 -11.53
CA SER A 73 31.17 -3.04 -10.25
C SER A 73 30.61 -1.67 -9.87
N ALA A 74 29.33 -1.58 -9.57
CA ALA A 74 28.70 -0.30 -9.22
C ALA A 74 27.54 -0.42 -8.25
N GLN A 75 27.21 0.69 -7.59
CA GLN A 75 26.16 0.79 -6.59
C GLN A 75 25.33 2.05 -6.83
N ILE A 76 24.01 1.92 -6.72
CA ILE A 76 23.05 3.01 -6.76
C ILE A 76 22.47 3.20 -5.36
N SER A 77 22.45 4.44 -4.88
CA SER A 77 21.73 4.82 -3.66
C SER A 77 20.79 5.98 -3.95
N VAL A 78 19.81 6.15 -3.08
CA VAL A 78 18.83 7.26 -3.14
C VAL A 78 18.81 8.04 -1.83
N ASP A 79 18.38 9.29 -1.88
CA ASP A 79 18.12 10.11 -0.69
C ASP A 79 16.79 9.74 0.00
N ASN A 80 15.82 9.25 -0.76
CA ASN A 80 14.51 8.83 -0.27
C ASN A 80 14.14 7.44 -0.79
N ALA A 81 14.24 6.43 0.09
CA ALA A 81 13.93 5.03 -0.23
C ALA A 81 12.43 4.69 -0.13
N ALA A 82 11.61 5.61 0.39
CA ALA A 82 10.16 5.46 0.53
C ALA A 82 9.42 6.73 0.05
N PRO A 83 9.57 7.11 -1.24
CA PRO A 83 8.97 8.33 -1.76
C PRO A 83 7.46 8.21 -1.92
N LYS A 84 6.81 9.36 -2.10
CA LYS A 84 5.40 9.47 -2.52
C LYS A 84 5.33 9.81 -4.00
N VAL A 85 4.21 9.49 -4.64
CA VAL A 85 3.89 10.06 -5.95
C VAL A 85 3.95 11.59 -5.87
N GLY A 86 4.72 12.20 -6.76
CA GLY A 86 5.04 13.62 -6.78
C GLY A 86 6.39 13.99 -6.14
N ASP A 87 6.99 13.13 -5.32
CA ASP A 87 8.31 13.37 -4.77
C ASP A 87 9.39 13.33 -5.87
N THR A 88 10.40 14.17 -5.73
CA THR A 88 11.63 14.09 -6.52
C THR A 88 12.69 13.34 -5.71
N VAL A 89 13.22 12.27 -6.27
CA VAL A 89 14.24 11.42 -5.65
C VAL A 89 15.59 11.72 -6.28
N THR A 90 16.59 11.97 -5.44
CA THR A 90 17.99 12.12 -5.86
C THR A 90 18.64 10.74 -5.91
N VAL A 91 19.20 10.40 -7.06
CA VAL A 91 19.91 9.15 -7.32
C VAL A 91 21.41 9.43 -7.34
N THR A 92 22.17 8.65 -6.58
CA THR A 92 23.64 8.62 -6.62
C THR A 92 24.08 7.30 -7.24
N TYR A 93 24.70 7.37 -8.42
CA TYR A 93 25.29 6.23 -9.11
C TYR A 93 26.81 6.25 -8.91
N THR A 94 27.32 5.29 -8.14
CA THR A 94 28.74 5.13 -7.84
C THR A 94 29.32 3.96 -8.62
N VAL A 95 30.23 4.24 -9.54
CA VAL A 95 31.06 3.21 -10.17
C VAL A 95 32.19 2.89 -9.18
N VAL A 96 32.09 1.74 -8.52
CA VAL A 96 33.03 1.28 -7.50
C VAL A 96 34.33 0.82 -8.16
N LYS A 97 34.19 0.04 -9.25
CA LYS A 97 35.31 -0.44 -10.06
C LYS A 97 34.93 -0.39 -11.54
N PRO A 98 35.50 0.53 -12.33
CA PRO A 98 35.27 0.56 -13.77
C PRO A 98 36.01 -0.58 -14.48
N ALA A 99 35.48 -1.03 -15.62
CA ALA A 99 36.14 -2.01 -16.48
C ALA A 99 37.38 -1.42 -17.19
N ALA A 100 37.36 -0.12 -17.49
CA ALA A 100 38.48 0.59 -18.11
C ALA A 100 39.61 0.91 -17.11
N SER A 101 40.82 1.10 -17.65
CA SER A 101 42.01 1.55 -16.93
C SER A 101 42.74 2.63 -17.73
N ASN A 102 43.72 3.30 -17.12
CA ASN A 102 44.55 4.27 -17.82
C ASN A 102 45.28 3.59 -19.00
N PRO A 103 45.01 3.97 -20.25
CA PRO A 103 45.53 3.25 -21.39
C PRO A 103 47.01 3.54 -21.69
N VAL A 104 47.62 4.55 -21.05
CA VAL A 104 49.00 4.99 -21.32
C VAL A 104 49.92 4.76 -20.11
N ASP A 105 51.23 4.76 -20.34
CA ASP A 105 52.25 4.60 -19.28
C ASP A 105 52.44 5.88 -18.44
N LEU A 106 51.92 7.01 -18.92
CA LEU A 106 51.99 8.27 -18.20
C LEU A 106 50.88 8.34 -17.14
N ALA A 107 51.23 8.80 -15.94
CA ALA A 107 50.26 9.08 -14.90
C ALA A 107 49.35 10.25 -15.30
N LEU A 108 48.04 10.07 -15.10
CA LEU A 108 47.06 11.13 -15.28
C LEU A 108 46.97 11.95 -13.98
N PRO A 109 46.96 13.30 -14.07
CA PRO A 109 46.85 14.14 -12.88
C PRO A 109 45.47 14.03 -12.20
N ALA A 110 45.39 14.56 -10.97
CA ALA A 110 44.13 14.73 -10.27
C ALA A 110 43.22 15.74 -11.00
N ASP A 111 41.92 15.66 -10.70
CA ASP A 111 40.92 16.68 -11.07
C ASP A 111 40.77 16.92 -12.57
N ILE A 112 40.86 15.85 -13.37
CA ILE A 112 40.65 15.88 -14.83
C ILE A 112 39.45 15.07 -15.30
N MET A 113 38.96 14.12 -14.50
CA MET A 113 37.87 13.21 -14.86
C MET A 113 36.52 13.84 -14.52
N THR A 114 35.61 13.90 -15.49
CA THR A 114 34.21 14.32 -15.33
C THR A 114 33.29 13.18 -15.77
N PRO A 115 32.81 12.32 -14.86
CA PRO A 115 32.03 11.17 -15.27
C PRO A 115 30.57 11.55 -15.58
N THR A 116 29.98 10.87 -16.56
CA THR A 116 28.53 10.89 -16.84
C THR A 116 28.00 9.48 -16.99
N GLY A 117 26.71 9.29 -16.78
CA GLY A 117 26.11 7.96 -16.91
C GLY A 117 24.61 7.94 -16.97
N LYS A 118 24.06 6.74 -17.09
CA LYS A 118 22.63 6.45 -17.14
C LYS A 118 22.23 5.51 -16.02
N VAL A 119 21.03 5.72 -15.49
CA VAL A 119 20.34 4.79 -14.59
C VAL A 119 19.00 4.44 -15.21
N THR A 120 18.68 3.15 -15.25
CA THR A 120 17.39 2.65 -15.73
C THR A 120 16.46 2.48 -14.52
N VAL A 121 15.27 3.06 -14.62
CA VAL A 121 14.17 2.90 -13.65
C VAL A 121 13.12 1.98 -14.25
N ALA A 122 12.69 0.97 -13.50
CA ALA A 122 11.65 0.01 -13.89
C ALA A 122 10.71 -0.33 -12.72
N GLY A 123 9.68 -1.15 -12.98
CA GLY A 123 8.64 -1.52 -12.01
C GLY A 123 7.38 -0.68 -12.16
N ALA A 124 6.92 -0.09 -11.07
CA ALA A 124 5.72 0.76 -11.00
C ALA A 124 5.75 1.96 -11.98
N GLN A 125 6.95 2.41 -12.35
CA GLN A 125 7.17 3.38 -13.42
C GLN A 125 8.42 3.03 -14.21
N SER A 126 8.55 3.62 -15.41
CA SER A 126 9.73 3.47 -16.26
C SER A 126 10.32 4.83 -16.62
N ALA A 127 11.64 4.98 -16.48
CA ALA A 127 12.36 6.20 -16.86
C ALA A 127 13.85 5.91 -17.09
N GLY A 128 14.51 6.80 -17.84
CA GLY A 128 15.97 6.85 -17.93
C GLY A 128 16.49 8.12 -17.26
N ILE A 129 17.40 7.97 -16.29
CA ILE A 129 18.01 9.09 -15.58
C ILE A 129 19.41 9.32 -16.14
N THR A 130 19.71 10.55 -16.55
CA THR A 130 21.09 10.96 -16.82
C THR A 130 21.70 11.49 -15.53
N VAL A 131 22.89 10.98 -15.18
CA VAL A 131 23.64 11.39 -14.00
C VAL A 131 24.98 11.99 -14.40
N ALA A 132 25.46 12.95 -13.62
CA ALA A 132 26.76 13.58 -13.82
C ALA A 132 27.52 13.69 -12.50
N GLY A 133 28.84 13.51 -12.55
CA GLY A 133 29.73 13.70 -11.41
C GLY A 133 30.58 14.96 -11.55
N PRO A 134 31.17 15.45 -10.44
CA PRO A 134 32.07 16.59 -10.48
C PRO A 134 33.36 16.26 -11.24
N LYS A 135 34.06 17.29 -11.75
CA LYS A 135 35.43 17.17 -12.28
C LYS A 135 36.40 16.90 -11.13
N LYS A 136 36.51 15.64 -10.69
CA LYS A 136 37.22 15.24 -9.47
C LYS A 136 37.71 13.80 -9.57
N ASN A 137 39.01 13.60 -9.39
CA ASN A 137 39.62 12.28 -9.24
C ASN A 137 40.97 12.40 -8.53
N ALA A 138 41.40 11.34 -7.84
CA ALA A 138 42.80 11.20 -7.45
C ALA A 138 43.69 10.99 -8.69
N PRO A 139 45.00 11.29 -8.63
CA PRO A 139 45.92 10.96 -9.72
C PRO A 139 45.83 9.47 -10.08
N VAL A 140 45.83 9.16 -11.38
CA VAL A 140 45.73 7.79 -11.89
C VAL A 140 47.10 7.35 -12.38
N PRO A 141 47.73 6.32 -11.78
CA PRO A 141 49.02 5.81 -12.25
C PRO A 141 48.97 5.40 -13.73
N GLY A 142 50.12 5.44 -14.40
CA GLY A 142 50.29 4.83 -15.73
C GLY A 142 49.84 3.37 -15.71
N LYS A 143 49.02 2.96 -16.68
CA LYS A 143 48.39 1.62 -16.73
C LYS A 143 47.58 1.24 -15.48
N GLY A 144 47.32 2.19 -14.59
CA GLY A 144 46.60 1.99 -13.34
C GLY A 144 45.09 1.95 -13.51
N ALA A 145 44.39 1.34 -12.56
CA ALA A 145 42.94 1.38 -12.50
C ALA A 145 42.43 2.80 -12.24
N PHE A 146 41.32 3.18 -12.88
CA PHE A 146 40.64 4.41 -12.52
C PHE A 146 40.08 4.32 -11.08
N PRO A 147 40.16 5.41 -10.29
CA PRO A 147 39.56 5.46 -8.96
C PRO A 147 38.03 5.34 -9.06
N SER A 148 37.38 5.00 -7.94
CA SER A 148 35.92 5.06 -7.87
C SER A 148 35.43 6.50 -8.06
N PHE A 149 34.24 6.65 -8.65
CA PHE A 149 33.62 7.95 -8.85
C PHE A 149 32.10 7.85 -8.74
N SER A 150 31.48 8.96 -8.35
CA SER A 150 30.03 9.05 -8.14
C SER A 150 29.43 10.14 -9.01
N MET A 151 28.22 9.88 -9.49
CA MET A 151 27.42 10.76 -10.33
C MET A 151 26.04 10.91 -9.70
N THR A 152 25.44 12.09 -9.84
CA THR A 152 24.10 12.36 -9.30
C THR A 152 23.13 12.78 -10.39
N GLY A 153 21.86 12.42 -10.22
CA GLY A 153 20.74 12.87 -11.03
C GLY A 153 19.44 12.73 -10.24
N THR A 154 18.32 13.09 -10.84
CA THR A 154 17.02 13.08 -10.15
C THR A 154 15.92 12.51 -11.05
N PHE A 155 14.90 11.93 -10.44
CA PHE A 155 13.64 11.61 -11.14
C PHE A 155 12.44 11.89 -10.24
N THR A 156 11.28 12.14 -10.87
CA THR A 156 10.01 12.32 -10.17
C THR A 156 9.25 11.01 -10.12
N VAL A 157 8.69 10.69 -8.96
CA VAL A 157 7.85 9.51 -8.79
C VAL A 157 6.46 9.80 -9.33
N THR A 158 5.98 8.97 -10.26
CA THR A 158 4.71 9.19 -10.99
C THR A 158 3.66 8.11 -10.71
N ALA A 159 4.05 6.98 -10.12
CA ALA A 159 3.15 5.89 -9.80
C ALA A 159 3.53 5.22 -8.46
N PRO A 160 2.56 4.75 -7.68
CA PRO A 160 2.83 3.97 -6.48
C PRO A 160 3.25 2.53 -6.83
N GLY A 161 4.02 1.92 -5.94
CA GLY A 161 4.49 0.54 -6.07
C GLY A 161 6.01 0.42 -6.01
N GLU A 162 6.52 -0.77 -6.29
CA GLU A 162 7.95 -1.06 -6.28
C GLU A 162 8.64 -0.43 -7.50
N ILE A 163 9.75 0.28 -7.26
CA ILE A 163 10.58 0.90 -8.30
C ILE A 163 12.00 0.37 -8.16
N THR A 164 12.54 -0.21 -9.23
CA THR A 164 13.91 -0.74 -9.28
C THR A 164 14.82 0.20 -10.06
N LEU A 165 16.06 0.33 -9.61
CA LEU A 165 17.11 1.12 -10.25
C LEU A 165 18.29 0.22 -10.61
N SER A 166 18.62 0.19 -11.90
CA SER A 166 19.74 -0.57 -12.46
C SER A 166 20.80 0.36 -13.06
N PRO A 167 22.10 0.06 -12.87
CA PRO A 167 23.18 0.75 -13.57
C PRO A 167 23.03 0.67 -15.10
N GLY A 168 23.37 1.75 -15.79
CA GLY A 168 23.43 1.81 -17.25
C GLY A 168 24.80 2.28 -17.74
N ASP A 169 24.85 2.62 -19.03
CA ASP A 169 26.05 3.15 -19.69
C ASP A 169 26.68 4.30 -18.89
N TYR A 170 28.00 4.41 -18.93
CA TYR A 170 28.72 5.53 -18.38
C TYR A 170 29.85 5.98 -19.30
N ASN A 171 30.33 7.19 -19.10
CA ASN A 171 31.44 7.76 -19.83
C ASN A 171 32.43 8.37 -18.85
N ILE A 172 33.71 8.08 -19.07
CA ILE A 172 34.82 8.74 -18.39
C ILE A 172 35.36 9.81 -19.33
N HIS A 173 34.94 11.05 -19.11
CA HIS A 173 35.50 12.20 -19.82
C HIS A 173 36.73 12.71 -19.10
N THR A 174 37.84 12.91 -19.80
CA THR A 174 39.07 13.49 -19.26
C THR A 174 39.44 14.77 -19.98
N SER A 175 39.67 15.82 -19.19
CA SER A 175 39.96 17.18 -19.65
C SER A 175 41.29 17.66 -19.04
N TYR A 176 42.38 17.46 -19.78
CA TYR A 176 43.73 17.87 -19.37
C TYR A 176 44.48 18.64 -20.46
N ILE A 177 45.08 17.93 -21.43
CA ILE A 177 45.74 18.52 -22.61
C ILE A 177 44.79 18.52 -23.82
N MET A 178 43.87 17.57 -23.83
CA MET A 178 42.82 17.38 -24.83
C MET A 178 41.57 16.87 -24.11
N GLU A 179 40.43 16.94 -24.80
CA GLU A 179 39.18 16.36 -24.35
C GLU A 179 39.05 14.94 -24.90
N LEU A 180 38.99 13.95 -24.01
CA LEU A 180 38.97 12.54 -24.37
C LEU A 180 37.84 11.82 -23.63
N ASP A 181 37.03 11.11 -24.40
CA ASP A 181 35.94 10.28 -23.90
C ASP A 181 36.31 8.80 -23.93
N THR A 182 35.93 8.10 -22.87
CA THR A 182 35.96 6.64 -22.81
C THR A 182 34.54 6.16 -22.51
N PRO A 183 33.69 6.02 -23.54
CA PRO A 183 32.34 5.51 -23.35
C PRO A 183 32.40 4.02 -23.01
N CYS A 184 31.61 3.63 -22.01
CA CYS A 184 31.47 2.28 -21.49
C CYS A 184 29.99 1.88 -21.52
N THR A 185 29.66 0.88 -22.35
CA THR A 185 28.29 0.41 -22.56
C THR A 185 28.06 -0.92 -21.85
N VAL A 186 26.87 -1.09 -21.26
CA VAL A 186 26.46 -2.39 -20.69
C VAL A 186 26.20 -3.36 -21.83
N THR A 187 26.85 -4.52 -21.82
CA THR A 187 26.77 -5.48 -22.95
C THR A 187 25.59 -6.45 -22.85
N ASP A 188 25.02 -6.62 -21.66
CA ASP A 188 23.82 -7.43 -21.42
C ASP A 188 22.79 -6.60 -20.62
N PRO A 189 22.09 -5.66 -21.29
CA PRO A 189 21.13 -4.79 -20.62
C PRO A 189 19.78 -5.50 -20.37
N PRO A 190 19.10 -5.23 -19.24
CA PRO A 190 19.51 -4.33 -18.16
C PRO A 190 20.51 -4.97 -17.19
N ALA A 191 21.42 -4.16 -16.64
CA ALA A 191 22.27 -4.62 -15.54
C ALA A 191 21.42 -5.06 -14.32
N PRO A 192 21.96 -5.89 -13.42
CA PRO A 192 21.26 -6.31 -12.21
C PRO A 192 20.77 -5.12 -11.38
N VAL A 193 19.65 -5.30 -10.70
CA VAL A 193 19.04 -4.28 -9.84
C VAL A 193 19.98 -3.97 -8.68
N SER A 194 20.38 -2.71 -8.54
CA SER A 194 21.27 -2.24 -7.47
C SER A 194 20.50 -1.63 -6.30
N GLN A 195 19.33 -1.05 -6.57
CA GLN A 195 18.46 -0.44 -5.56
C GLN A 195 17.00 -0.72 -5.88
N THR A 196 16.21 -1.01 -4.84
CA THR A 196 14.75 -1.07 -4.90
C THR A 196 14.17 -0.07 -3.90
N ILE A 197 13.25 0.77 -4.34
CA ILE A 197 12.49 1.69 -3.49
C ILE A 197 11.00 1.38 -3.61
N ILE A 198 10.20 1.79 -2.62
CA ILE A 198 8.76 1.57 -2.64
C ILE A 198 8.07 2.92 -2.61
N ALA A 199 7.44 3.27 -3.72
CA ALA A 199 6.65 4.48 -3.84
C ALA A 199 5.26 4.27 -3.25
N THR A 200 4.81 5.21 -2.43
CA THR A 200 3.43 5.28 -1.94
C THR A 200 2.63 6.25 -2.80
N ASP A 201 1.31 6.08 -2.88
CA ASP A 201 0.42 6.90 -3.72
C ASP A 201 0.28 8.36 -3.25
N GLY A 202 1.00 8.74 -2.19
CA GLY A 202 0.85 10.06 -1.59
C GLY A 202 -0.51 10.25 -0.91
N GLY A 203 -1.35 9.20 -0.84
CA GLY A 203 -2.40 9.12 0.15
C GLY A 203 -1.72 9.36 1.48
N GLY A 204 -2.11 10.45 2.15
CA GLY A 204 -1.50 10.87 3.40
C GLY A 204 -1.41 9.70 4.37
N GLN A 205 -0.61 9.83 5.43
CA GLN A 205 -0.75 8.98 6.62
C GLN A 205 -2.21 8.58 6.75
N VAL A 206 -2.51 7.28 6.65
CA VAL A 206 -3.91 6.81 6.70
C VAL A 206 -4.53 7.58 7.84
N ASN A 207 -5.52 8.40 7.55
CA ASN A 207 -6.05 9.30 8.56
C ASN A 207 -6.80 8.42 9.57
N GLU A 208 -6.08 7.98 10.59
CA GLU A 208 -6.58 7.06 11.61
C GLU A 208 -7.50 7.77 12.61
N ARG A 209 -7.70 9.09 12.44
CA ARG A 209 -8.62 9.86 13.27
C ARG A 209 -10.03 9.32 13.08
N ALA A 210 -10.64 8.93 14.19
CA ALA A 210 -12.00 8.46 14.23
C ALA A 210 -12.79 9.29 15.23
N ILE A 211 -14.10 9.38 14.98
CA ILE A 211 -15.07 9.87 15.95
C ILE A 211 -16.24 8.91 16.05
N GLN A 212 -16.83 8.86 17.25
CA GLN A 212 -18.05 8.13 17.55
C GLN A 212 -19.05 9.06 18.22
N LEU A 213 -20.33 8.92 17.85
CA LEU A 213 -21.41 9.67 18.47
C LEU A 213 -22.06 8.84 19.57
N GLY A 214 -22.42 9.48 20.69
CA GLY A 214 -23.17 8.85 21.77
C GLY A 214 -24.60 8.47 21.36
N THR A 215 -25.18 9.22 20.41
CA THR A 215 -26.47 8.93 19.78
C THR A 215 -26.42 9.28 18.28
N ALA A 216 -27.13 8.53 17.46
CA ALA A 216 -27.24 8.80 16.01
C ALA A 216 -28.39 9.77 15.65
N SER A 217 -29.15 10.25 16.65
CA SER A 217 -30.26 11.18 16.46
C SER A 217 -30.62 11.94 17.75
N GLY A 218 -31.25 13.10 17.61
CA GLY A 218 -31.79 13.91 18.71
C GLY A 218 -32.77 14.97 18.19
N ALA A 219 -33.50 15.63 19.06
CA ALA A 219 -34.32 16.79 18.70
C ALA A 219 -33.45 18.02 18.44
N ALA A 220 -33.93 18.98 17.65
CA ALA A 220 -33.23 20.25 17.49
C ALA A 220 -33.03 20.94 18.86
N GLY A 221 -31.78 21.24 19.21
CA GLY A 221 -31.37 21.77 20.51
C GLY A 221 -30.76 20.73 21.45
N ASP A 222 -30.85 19.44 21.14
CA ASP A 222 -30.23 18.39 21.95
C ASP A 222 -28.70 18.44 21.85
N GLN A 223 -28.04 17.98 22.91
CA GLN A 223 -26.60 17.73 22.93
C GLN A 223 -26.31 16.29 22.53
N VAL A 224 -25.30 16.10 21.68
CA VAL A 224 -24.72 14.80 21.37
C VAL A 224 -23.26 14.76 21.85
N SER A 225 -22.95 13.69 22.60
CA SER A 225 -21.57 13.40 23.00
C SER A 225 -20.79 12.89 21.79
N VAL A 226 -19.58 13.41 21.59
CA VAL A 226 -18.65 13.01 20.53
C VAL A 226 -17.35 12.58 21.18
N THR A 227 -16.98 11.32 20.97
CA THR A 227 -15.66 10.81 21.35
C THR A 227 -14.79 10.73 20.12
N GLY A 228 -13.50 11.04 20.26
CA GLY A 228 -12.54 10.93 19.16
C GLY A 228 -11.20 10.36 19.60
N SER A 229 -10.43 9.88 18.63
CA SER A 229 -9.12 9.25 18.85
C SER A 229 -8.14 9.62 17.74
N LYS A 230 -6.83 9.45 18.02
CA LYS A 230 -5.72 9.67 17.08
C LYS A 230 -5.56 11.12 16.58
N PHE A 231 -6.07 12.09 17.33
CA PHE A 231 -5.81 13.51 17.12
C PHE A 231 -4.43 13.88 17.70
N THR A 232 -3.95 15.09 17.42
CA THR A 232 -2.70 15.59 17.98
C THR A 232 -2.88 15.82 19.48
N ALA A 233 -2.01 15.24 20.29
CA ALA A 233 -2.07 15.40 21.74
C ALA A 233 -2.03 16.88 22.15
N GLY A 234 -2.98 17.31 22.98
CA GLY A 234 -3.10 18.70 23.44
C GLY A 234 -3.67 19.69 22.41
N ALA A 235 -4.03 19.25 21.20
CA ALA A 235 -4.58 20.15 20.18
C ALA A 235 -6.05 20.49 20.44
N ALA A 236 -6.44 21.69 19.98
CA ALA A 236 -7.84 22.08 19.89
C ALA A 236 -8.49 21.38 18.68
N VAL A 237 -9.58 20.68 18.95
CA VAL A 237 -10.39 19.95 17.98
C VAL A 237 -11.75 20.64 17.87
N THR A 238 -12.11 21.05 16.67
CA THR A 238 -13.43 21.60 16.35
C THR A 238 -14.37 20.46 15.99
N LEU A 239 -15.50 20.39 16.70
CA LEU A 239 -16.65 19.57 16.34
C LEU A 239 -17.59 20.42 15.50
N ALA A 240 -18.11 19.90 14.40
CA ALA A 240 -19.03 20.65 13.55
C ALA A 240 -20.13 19.77 12.94
N GLY A 241 -21.35 20.31 12.90
CA GLY A 241 -22.46 19.77 12.14
C GLY A 241 -22.25 19.95 10.64
N ARG A 242 -22.77 19.00 9.85
CA ARG A 242 -22.69 18.98 8.40
C ARG A 242 -24.07 18.74 7.81
N ALA A 243 -24.51 19.64 6.94
CA ALA A 243 -25.61 19.42 6.02
C ALA A 243 -24.97 18.98 4.71
N GLY A 244 -24.63 17.70 4.65
CA GLY A 244 -23.92 17.21 3.49
C GLY A 244 -22.45 17.65 3.42
N GLY A 245 -22.06 18.26 2.29
CA GLY A 245 -20.74 18.84 2.10
C GLY A 245 -20.54 20.21 2.76
N SER A 246 -21.61 20.81 3.28
CA SER A 246 -21.58 22.14 3.89
C SER A 246 -21.56 22.04 5.42
N GLN A 247 -20.79 22.90 6.07
CA GLN A 247 -20.84 23.05 7.52
C GLN A 247 -22.11 23.80 7.92
N THR A 248 -22.81 23.34 8.96
CA THR A 248 -23.92 24.08 9.57
C THR A 248 -23.39 25.10 10.58
N GLY A 249 -24.29 25.86 11.21
CA GLY A 249 -23.93 26.74 12.33
C GLY A 249 -23.52 26.01 13.61
N ASP A 250 -23.78 24.69 13.69
CA ASP A 250 -23.51 23.89 14.87
C ASP A 250 -22.00 23.62 15.00
N THR A 251 -21.34 24.26 15.97
CA THR A 251 -19.92 24.04 16.26
C THR A 251 -19.62 23.99 17.75
N ALA A 252 -18.58 23.26 18.13
CA ALA A 252 -18.02 23.24 19.47
C ALA A 252 -16.50 23.01 19.39
N THR A 253 -15.77 23.31 20.46
CA THR A 253 -14.32 23.04 20.54
C THR A 253 -14.01 22.22 21.79
N VAL A 254 -13.16 21.22 21.63
CA VAL A 254 -12.66 20.35 22.70
C VAL A 254 -11.14 20.21 22.57
N THR A 255 -10.44 19.89 23.65
CA THR A 255 -8.98 19.65 23.61
C THR A 255 -8.72 18.16 23.67
N ALA A 256 -7.86 17.65 22.77
CA ALA A 256 -7.40 16.28 22.83
C ALA A 256 -6.44 16.09 24.01
N ASP A 257 -6.56 14.96 24.70
CA ASP A 257 -5.69 14.59 25.81
C ASP A 257 -4.28 14.17 25.34
N GLY A 258 -3.43 13.75 26.29
CA GLY A 258 -2.06 13.33 26.00
C GLY A 258 -1.93 12.11 25.08
N SER A 259 -3.02 11.37 24.85
CA SER A 259 -3.08 10.23 23.93
C SER A 259 -3.67 10.59 22.56
N GLY A 260 -4.10 11.84 22.37
CA GLY A 260 -4.82 12.26 21.17
C GLY A 260 -6.29 11.85 21.17
N ALA A 261 -6.84 11.47 22.32
CA ALA A 261 -8.26 11.16 22.47
C ALA A 261 -9.03 12.37 23.03
N PHE A 262 -10.34 12.44 22.79
CA PHE A 262 -11.18 13.46 23.42
C PHE A 262 -12.59 12.95 23.68
N THR A 263 -13.30 13.66 24.56
CA THR A 263 -14.76 13.59 24.69
C THR A 263 -15.30 15.01 24.79
N GLY A 264 -16.19 15.38 23.87
CA GLY A 264 -16.81 16.69 23.81
C GLY A 264 -18.31 16.60 23.57
N GLN A 265 -19.01 17.72 23.63
CA GLN A 265 -20.43 17.79 23.31
C GLN A 265 -20.68 18.81 22.19
N LEU A 266 -21.56 18.46 21.27
CA LEU A 266 -22.06 19.35 20.23
C LEU A 266 -23.57 19.54 20.44
N THR A 267 -24.03 20.79 20.55
CA THR A 267 -25.46 21.09 20.48
C THR A 267 -25.86 21.19 19.02
N VAL A 268 -26.85 20.39 18.59
CA VAL A 268 -27.31 20.35 17.20
C VAL A 268 -28.63 21.10 17.09
N THR A 269 -28.60 22.30 16.53
CA THR A 269 -29.77 23.18 16.38
C THR A 269 -30.28 23.22 14.95
N ASP A 270 -29.41 23.03 13.96
CA ASP A 270 -29.78 23.10 12.55
C ASP A 270 -30.50 21.82 12.12
N PRO A 271 -31.78 21.88 11.71
CA PRO A 271 -32.54 20.70 11.29
C PRO A 271 -32.00 20.05 10.00
N SER A 272 -31.11 20.72 9.27
CA SER A 272 -30.45 20.18 8.08
C SER A 272 -29.18 19.38 8.40
N THR A 273 -28.73 19.33 9.66
CA THR A 273 -27.57 18.54 10.07
C THR A 273 -27.83 17.05 9.82
N THR A 274 -27.06 16.46 8.89
CA THR A 274 -27.08 15.03 8.52
C THR A 274 -25.84 14.27 8.97
N GLY A 275 -24.81 14.97 9.46
CA GLY A 275 -23.64 14.34 10.06
C GLY A 275 -22.81 15.28 10.90
N ILE A 276 -21.85 14.72 11.62
CA ILE A 276 -20.95 15.44 12.52
C ILE A 276 -19.52 15.06 12.16
N VAL A 277 -18.63 16.05 12.13
CA VAL A 277 -17.19 15.89 11.89
C VAL A 277 -16.38 16.45 13.05
N ALA A 278 -15.11 16.04 13.14
CA ALA A 278 -14.13 16.65 14.03
C ALA A 278 -12.83 16.93 13.29
N TYR A 279 -12.22 18.11 13.47
CA TYR A 279 -10.99 18.48 12.78
C TYR A 279 -10.11 19.43 13.58
N GLU A 280 -8.83 19.50 13.22
CA GLU A 280 -7.84 20.41 13.77
C GLU A 280 -7.58 21.54 12.77
N GLY A 281 -7.25 22.73 13.27
CA GLY A 281 -6.91 23.88 12.44
C GLY A 281 -8.13 24.72 12.01
N ALA A 282 -7.94 25.54 10.98
CA ALA A 282 -8.86 26.63 10.65
C ALA A 282 -10.13 26.20 9.89
N GLY A 283 -10.22 24.96 9.40
CA GLY A 283 -11.36 24.50 8.61
C GLY A 283 -11.34 23.01 8.32
N TRP A 284 -12.50 22.49 7.91
CA TRP A 284 -12.69 21.09 7.57
C TRP A 284 -11.89 20.68 6.33
N ASP A 285 -11.08 19.64 6.48
CA ASP A 285 -10.39 18.93 5.41
C ASP A 285 -10.65 17.43 5.60
N ALA A 286 -11.29 16.80 4.62
CA ALA A 286 -11.67 15.38 4.69
C ALA A 286 -10.46 14.43 4.79
N ALA A 287 -9.28 14.87 4.34
CA ALA A 287 -8.05 14.09 4.45
C ALA A 287 -7.39 14.20 5.83
N LYS A 288 -7.79 15.19 6.66
CA LYS A 288 -7.14 15.50 7.94
C LYS A 288 -8.07 15.44 9.15
N GLY A 289 -9.39 15.47 8.96
CA GLY A 289 -10.40 15.39 10.02
C GLY A 289 -11.04 14.00 10.13
N ALA A 290 -11.79 13.76 11.20
CA ALA A 290 -12.55 12.53 11.42
C ALA A 290 -14.02 12.70 11.05
N GLY A 291 -14.62 11.63 10.53
CA GLY A 291 -16.01 11.60 10.10
C GLY A 291 -16.16 11.99 8.62
N PRO A 292 -17.38 12.29 8.17
CA PRO A 292 -18.55 12.53 8.99
C PRO A 292 -19.19 11.26 9.58
N GLN A 293 -19.68 11.34 10.82
CA GLN A 293 -20.59 10.34 11.39
C GLN A 293 -22.03 10.77 11.15
N ALA A 294 -22.88 9.86 10.69
CA ALA A 294 -24.27 10.18 10.38
C ALA A 294 -25.04 10.58 11.66
N TYR A 295 -25.82 11.65 11.57
CA TYR A 295 -26.67 12.14 12.65
C TYR A 295 -28.00 12.63 12.08
N THR A 296 -29.12 12.28 12.71
CA THR A 296 -30.47 12.68 12.27
C THR A 296 -31.12 13.62 13.27
N VAL A 297 -31.47 14.84 12.84
CA VAL A 297 -32.29 15.75 13.64
C VAL A 297 -33.76 15.37 13.53
N THR A 298 -34.39 15.13 14.67
CA THR A 298 -35.81 14.76 14.78
C THR A 298 -36.65 15.97 15.22
N GLY A 299 -37.93 16.00 14.84
CA GLY A 299 -38.87 17.05 15.27
C GLY A 299 -38.82 18.38 14.52
N GLY A 300 -38.18 18.44 13.34
CA GLY A 300 -38.09 19.65 12.52
C GLY A 300 -39.43 20.25 12.05
N GLY A 301 -39.39 21.52 11.64
CA GLY A 301 -40.48 22.22 10.95
C GLY A 301 -41.36 23.09 11.85
N GLY A 302 -40.88 24.32 12.15
CA GLY A 302 -41.63 25.52 12.52
C GLY A 302 -42.74 25.44 13.60
N GLU A 303 -43.33 26.59 13.90
CA GLU A 303 -44.58 26.66 14.64
C GLU A 303 -45.74 26.16 13.77
N THR A 304 -46.70 25.44 14.37
CA THR A 304 -47.89 24.96 13.68
C THR A 304 -48.98 26.05 13.76
N PRO A 305 -49.49 26.57 12.64
CA PRO A 305 -50.54 27.59 12.67
C PRO A 305 -51.84 27.09 13.32
N ASP A 306 -52.61 28.03 13.88
CA ASP A 306 -53.91 27.74 14.48
C ASP A 306 -54.86 27.06 13.46
N GLY A 307 -55.62 26.07 13.93
CA GLY A 307 -56.54 25.30 13.09
C GLY A 307 -55.87 24.27 12.17
N SER A 308 -54.55 24.10 12.24
CA SER A 308 -53.79 23.13 11.44
C SER A 308 -53.34 21.90 12.24
N GLN A 309 -53.05 20.79 11.55
CA GLN A 309 -52.47 19.59 12.14
C GLN A 309 -51.03 19.41 11.64
N LYS A 310 -50.07 19.22 12.56
CA LYS A 310 -48.68 18.90 12.21
C LYS A 310 -48.55 17.41 11.94
N LEU A 311 -48.24 17.05 10.70
CA LEU A 311 -47.92 15.68 10.30
C LEU A 311 -46.42 15.47 10.39
N THR A 312 -45.97 14.59 11.29
CA THR A 312 -44.55 14.23 11.43
C THR A 312 -44.29 12.82 10.97
N SER A 313 -43.21 12.63 10.22
CA SER A 313 -42.66 11.32 9.87
C SER A 313 -41.15 11.35 10.06
N SER A 314 -40.55 10.18 10.29
CA SER A 314 -39.11 10.03 10.44
C SER A 314 -38.62 8.86 9.60
N VAL A 315 -37.53 9.07 8.86
CA VAL A 315 -36.81 7.99 8.18
C VAL A 315 -35.66 7.56 9.09
N LYS A 316 -35.54 6.26 9.36
CA LYS A 316 -34.44 5.71 10.17
C LYS A 316 -33.27 5.33 9.26
N ALA A 317 -32.06 5.69 9.68
CA ALA A 317 -30.84 5.22 9.04
C ALA A 317 -30.70 3.69 9.19
N GLY A 318 -30.24 3.05 8.13
CA GLY A 318 -29.77 1.66 8.12
C GLY A 318 -28.26 1.57 8.34
N THR A 319 -27.64 0.53 7.80
CA THR A 319 -26.20 0.26 7.95
C THR A 319 -25.46 0.35 6.61
N LEU A 320 -24.13 0.45 6.69
CA LEU A 320 -23.24 0.11 5.59
C LEU A 320 -22.96 -1.39 5.67
N SER A 321 -23.15 -2.12 4.57
CA SER A 321 -22.98 -3.58 4.52
C SER A 321 -22.47 -4.06 3.17
N MET A 322 -21.83 -5.25 3.21
CA MET A 322 -21.28 -5.93 2.04
C MET A 322 -21.76 -7.39 2.02
N SER A 323 -22.04 -7.91 0.83
CA SER A 323 -22.20 -9.35 0.59
C SER A 323 -21.49 -9.77 -0.69
N GLN A 324 -21.08 -11.03 -0.80
CA GLN A 324 -20.40 -11.57 -1.99
C GLN A 324 -21.15 -12.80 -2.53
N ALA A 325 -21.21 -12.95 -3.85
CA ALA A 325 -21.95 -14.04 -4.52
C ALA A 325 -21.30 -15.44 -4.42
N GLY A 326 -20.14 -15.58 -3.78
CA GLY A 326 -19.41 -16.84 -3.61
C GLY A 326 -18.06 -16.61 -2.93
N ASP A 327 -17.36 -17.69 -2.57
CA ASP A 327 -16.12 -17.66 -1.77
C ASP A 327 -14.85 -18.07 -2.56
N SER A 328 -15.00 -18.51 -3.80
CA SER A 328 -13.91 -19.03 -4.63
C SER A 328 -13.95 -18.51 -6.06
N VAL A 329 -12.77 -18.17 -6.59
CA VAL A 329 -12.54 -17.78 -7.98
C VAL A 329 -11.53 -18.76 -8.56
N GLU A 330 -11.89 -19.39 -9.67
CA GLU A 330 -10.99 -20.23 -10.44
C GLU A 330 -10.34 -19.38 -11.54
N LEU A 331 -9.00 -19.40 -11.60
CA LEU A 331 -8.24 -18.72 -12.64
C LEU A 331 -7.85 -19.72 -13.73
N SER A 332 -7.67 -19.23 -14.96
CA SER A 332 -7.30 -20.05 -16.12
C SER A 332 -5.93 -20.71 -15.95
N ALA A 333 -5.75 -21.91 -16.47
CA ALA A 333 -4.45 -22.59 -16.45
C ALA A 333 -3.39 -21.86 -17.30
N VAL A 334 -2.12 -21.99 -16.91
CA VAL A 334 -0.95 -21.49 -17.65
C VAL A 334 -0.01 -22.65 -17.93
N ASP A 335 0.44 -22.77 -19.18
CA ASP A 335 1.35 -23.84 -19.59
C ASP A 335 2.76 -23.64 -18.99
N PHE A 336 3.32 -24.72 -18.44
CA PHE A 336 4.70 -24.75 -18.00
C PHE A 336 5.66 -24.39 -19.15
N GLY A 337 6.67 -23.58 -18.84
CA GLY A 337 7.66 -23.08 -19.79
C GLY A 337 7.22 -21.86 -20.59
N LYS A 338 5.94 -21.44 -20.53
CA LYS A 338 5.45 -20.22 -21.19
C LYS A 338 5.26 -19.08 -20.20
N GLY A 339 4.62 -19.37 -19.07
CA GLY A 339 4.21 -18.35 -18.10
C GLY A 339 3.11 -17.44 -18.66
N GLY A 340 2.87 -16.34 -17.96
CA GLY A 340 1.91 -15.31 -18.34
C GLY A 340 0.62 -15.31 -17.52
N ALA A 341 -0.39 -14.63 -18.04
CA ALA A 341 -1.61 -14.29 -17.31
C ALA A 341 -2.54 -15.49 -17.09
N SER A 342 -2.74 -15.84 -15.83
CA SER A 342 -3.84 -16.69 -15.35
C SER A 342 -5.02 -15.79 -14.98
N THR A 343 -6.12 -15.87 -15.73
CA THR A 343 -7.22 -14.89 -15.68
C THR A 343 -8.50 -15.48 -15.12
N GLY A 344 -9.31 -14.64 -14.47
CA GLY A 344 -10.64 -15.01 -13.97
C GLY A 344 -11.42 -13.80 -13.51
N ALA A 345 -12.70 -13.98 -13.13
CA ALA A 345 -13.56 -12.89 -12.68
C ALA A 345 -13.77 -12.96 -11.16
N LEU A 346 -13.61 -11.83 -10.48
CA LEU A 346 -13.99 -11.70 -9.07
C LEU A 346 -15.49 -12.00 -8.92
N ARG A 347 -15.87 -12.69 -7.84
CA ARG A 347 -17.29 -12.86 -7.50
C ARG A 347 -17.87 -11.51 -7.12
N THR A 348 -18.96 -11.13 -7.79
CA THR A 348 -19.65 -9.86 -7.58
C THR A 348 -19.88 -9.60 -6.10
N VAL A 349 -19.47 -8.40 -5.70
CA VAL A 349 -19.68 -7.87 -4.35
C VAL A 349 -20.82 -6.86 -4.42
N THR A 350 -21.79 -7.00 -3.54
CA THR A 350 -22.87 -6.02 -3.36
C THR A 350 -22.58 -5.18 -2.14
N VAL A 351 -22.49 -3.86 -2.32
CA VAL A 351 -22.39 -2.89 -1.22
C VAL A 351 -23.74 -2.21 -1.07
N LYS A 352 -24.23 -2.10 0.16
CA LYS A 352 -25.44 -1.34 0.50
C LYS A 352 -25.08 -0.29 1.53
N ASP A 353 -25.25 0.98 1.17
CA ASP A 353 -25.10 2.09 2.09
C ASP A 353 -26.48 2.69 2.38
N PHE A 354 -27.05 2.34 3.53
CA PHE A 354 -28.33 2.89 3.98
C PHE A 354 -28.17 3.85 5.15
N ARG A 355 -26.96 4.37 5.39
CA ARG A 355 -26.72 5.32 6.50
C ARG A 355 -27.43 6.65 6.26
N GLY A 356 -27.61 7.06 5.00
CA GLY A 356 -28.34 8.28 4.63
C GLY A 356 -27.69 9.59 5.12
N GLY A 357 -26.41 9.51 5.51
CA GLY A 357 -25.61 10.65 5.95
C GLY A 357 -24.74 11.21 4.82
N PRO A 358 -23.73 12.01 5.15
CA PRO A 358 -22.78 12.55 4.16
C PRO A 358 -21.55 11.65 3.91
N ALA A 359 -21.40 10.56 4.66
CA ALA A 359 -20.22 9.70 4.62
C ALA A 359 -20.23 8.77 3.41
N GLY A 360 -19.19 8.81 2.60
CA GLY A 360 -18.92 7.84 1.56
C GLY A 360 -18.46 6.50 2.13
N TRP A 361 -18.01 5.61 1.24
CA TRP A 361 -17.47 4.30 1.61
C TRP A 361 -16.30 3.93 0.70
N SER A 362 -15.42 3.07 1.20
CA SER A 362 -14.32 2.49 0.43
C SER A 362 -14.27 0.99 0.61
N LEU A 363 -14.14 0.26 -0.50
CA LEU A 363 -13.92 -1.17 -0.54
C LEU A 363 -12.51 -1.44 -1.05
N THR A 364 -11.68 -2.02 -0.19
CA THR A 364 -10.27 -2.36 -0.49
C THR A 364 -10.09 -3.88 -0.51
N GLY A 365 -9.04 -4.34 -1.20
CA GLY A 365 -8.66 -5.74 -1.24
C GLY A 365 -7.16 -5.92 -1.08
N LYS A 366 -6.74 -6.98 -0.40
CA LYS A 366 -5.34 -7.42 -0.27
C LYS A 366 -5.25 -8.92 -0.47
N VAL A 367 -4.17 -9.39 -1.08
CA VAL A 367 -3.98 -10.82 -1.35
C VAL A 367 -2.74 -11.34 -0.62
N THR A 368 -2.80 -12.60 -0.17
CA THR A 368 -1.61 -13.32 0.30
C THR A 368 -0.77 -13.80 -0.88
N ASP A 369 0.44 -14.28 -0.59
CA ASP A 369 1.18 -15.08 -1.56
C ASP A 369 0.36 -16.32 -1.95
N PHE A 370 0.57 -16.77 -3.18
CA PHE A 370 -0.04 -17.97 -3.73
C PHE A 370 0.86 -19.16 -3.43
N GLN A 371 0.38 -20.06 -2.58
CA GLN A 371 1.10 -21.24 -2.15
C GLN A 371 0.86 -22.38 -3.13
N GLY A 372 1.95 -22.93 -3.67
CA GLY A 372 1.96 -24.05 -4.60
C GLY A 372 2.63 -25.31 -4.04
N PRO A 373 2.82 -26.33 -4.90
CA PRO A 373 3.40 -27.62 -4.49
C PRO A 373 4.84 -27.49 -3.98
N ALA A 374 5.22 -28.37 -3.06
CA ALA A 374 6.58 -28.46 -2.51
C ALA A 374 7.14 -27.14 -1.96
N GLY A 375 6.26 -26.23 -1.51
CA GLY A 375 6.66 -24.92 -0.97
C GLY A 375 6.96 -23.86 -2.03
N ALA A 376 6.66 -24.12 -3.30
CA ALA A 376 6.71 -23.11 -4.36
C ALA A 376 5.73 -21.97 -4.05
N THR A 377 6.08 -20.75 -4.43
CA THR A 377 5.27 -19.56 -4.19
C THR A 377 5.22 -18.69 -5.43
N ILE A 378 4.08 -18.01 -5.62
CA ILE A 378 3.95 -16.86 -6.51
C ILE A 378 3.59 -15.68 -5.61
N GLY A 379 4.37 -14.60 -5.67
CA GLY A 379 4.20 -13.46 -4.77
C GLY A 379 2.85 -12.77 -4.94
N ALA A 380 2.30 -12.22 -3.86
CA ALA A 380 1.05 -11.46 -3.86
C ALA A 380 1.02 -10.31 -4.89
N SER A 381 2.17 -9.70 -5.16
CA SER A 381 2.32 -8.61 -6.14
C SER A 381 2.02 -9.03 -7.58
N ALA A 382 2.08 -10.34 -7.88
CA ALA A 382 1.78 -10.88 -9.20
C ALA A 382 0.28 -10.87 -9.53
N LEU A 383 -0.61 -10.72 -8.54
CA LEU A 383 -2.04 -10.57 -8.81
C LEU A 383 -2.38 -9.11 -9.12
N GLY A 384 -2.80 -8.86 -10.35
CA GLY A 384 -3.45 -7.64 -10.77
C GLY A 384 -4.96 -7.78 -10.87
N TRP A 385 -5.64 -6.64 -10.87
CA TRP A 385 -7.06 -6.56 -11.17
C TRP A 385 -7.43 -5.36 -12.04
N SER A 386 -8.57 -5.43 -12.72
CA SER A 386 -9.23 -4.32 -13.41
C SER A 386 -10.62 -4.15 -12.80
N PRO A 387 -10.79 -3.22 -11.83
CA PRO A 387 -12.05 -3.03 -11.14
C PRO A 387 -13.16 -2.45 -12.01
N ALA A 388 -14.40 -2.78 -11.68
CA ALA A 388 -15.61 -2.17 -12.21
C ALA A 388 -16.59 -1.92 -11.06
N CYS A 389 -17.32 -0.81 -11.13
CA CYS A 389 -18.39 -0.55 -10.18
C CYS A 389 -19.58 0.12 -10.84
N ALA A 390 -20.79 -0.29 -10.43
CA ALA A 390 -22.03 0.30 -10.89
C ALA A 390 -22.96 0.58 -9.70
N ALA A 391 -23.64 1.73 -9.74
CA ALA A 391 -24.72 2.05 -8.83
C ALA A 391 -26.05 1.55 -9.39
N LYS A 392 -26.87 0.92 -8.55
CA LYS A 392 -28.24 0.55 -8.91
C LYS A 392 -29.06 1.81 -9.18
N ALA A 393 -29.92 1.76 -10.20
CA ALA A 393 -30.81 2.88 -10.53
C ALA A 393 -31.61 3.36 -9.30
N GLY A 394 -31.62 4.67 -9.09
CA GLY A 394 -32.23 5.30 -7.92
C GLY A 394 -31.33 5.44 -6.69
N SER A 395 -30.10 4.89 -6.73
CA SER A 395 -29.09 5.18 -5.71
C SER A 395 -28.68 6.65 -5.77
N PRO A 396 -28.66 7.38 -4.65
CA PRO A 396 -28.26 8.79 -4.63
C PRO A 396 -26.78 9.00 -4.90
N SER A 397 -25.93 8.01 -4.63
CA SER A 397 -24.49 8.11 -4.87
C SER A 397 -24.04 7.45 -6.17
N THR A 398 -22.96 7.98 -6.74
CA THR A 398 -22.18 7.35 -7.80
C THR A 398 -21.17 6.38 -7.22
N CYS A 399 -20.87 5.30 -7.94
CA CYS A 399 -19.77 4.43 -7.58
C CYS A 399 -18.58 4.63 -8.52
N ALA A 400 -17.40 4.84 -7.95
CA ALA A 400 -16.14 4.91 -8.67
C ALA A 400 -15.40 3.56 -8.55
N ALA A 401 -14.97 3.01 -9.69
CA ALA A 401 -14.05 1.89 -9.72
C ALA A 401 -12.65 2.32 -9.25
N GLY A 402 -11.93 1.41 -8.61
CA GLY A 402 -10.51 1.57 -8.31
C GLY A 402 -9.64 1.57 -9.57
N SER A 403 -8.35 1.81 -9.38
CA SER A 403 -7.39 1.77 -10.49
C SER A 403 -7.05 0.33 -10.88
N GLU A 404 -6.87 0.11 -12.19
CA GLU A 404 -6.27 -1.12 -12.69
C GLU A 404 -4.81 -1.20 -12.22
N GLY A 405 -4.37 -2.39 -11.81
CA GLY A 405 -3.01 -2.61 -11.33
C GLY A 405 -2.89 -3.75 -10.33
N SER A 406 -1.71 -3.85 -9.71
CA SER A 406 -1.42 -4.86 -8.69
C SER A 406 -2.26 -4.66 -7.43
N VAL A 407 -2.77 -5.75 -6.87
CA VAL A 407 -3.46 -5.77 -5.57
C VAL A 407 -2.41 -5.86 -4.45
N GLY A 408 -1.53 -6.86 -4.54
CA GLY A 408 -0.46 -7.08 -3.59
C GLY A 408 -0.91 -7.31 -2.13
N SER A 409 0.08 -7.42 -1.26
CA SER A 409 -0.12 -7.54 0.19
C SER A 409 -0.40 -6.20 0.87
N ALA A 410 0.06 -5.10 0.27
CA ALA A 410 -0.24 -3.73 0.70
C ALA A 410 -1.73 -3.38 0.48
N GLY A 411 -2.36 -4.02 -0.49
CA GLY A 411 -3.75 -3.83 -0.86
C GLY A 411 -3.96 -2.66 -1.82
N ALA A 412 -5.12 -2.68 -2.46
CA ALA A 412 -5.56 -1.65 -3.39
C ALA A 412 -7.06 -1.36 -3.21
N THR A 413 -7.50 -0.18 -3.65
CA THR A 413 -8.93 0.16 -3.67
C THR A 413 -9.60 -0.57 -4.83
N LEU A 414 -10.68 -1.30 -4.54
CA LEU A 414 -11.51 -1.96 -5.54
C LEU A 414 -12.62 -1.03 -6.04
N ALA A 415 -13.32 -0.36 -5.12
CA ALA A 415 -14.33 0.64 -5.45
C ALA A 415 -14.56 1.60 -4.29
N SER A 416 -15.13 2.76 -4.58
CA SER A 416 -15.48 3.74 -3.55
C SER A 416 -16.67 4.61 -3.96
N THR A 417 -17.27 5.23 -2.95
CA THR A 417 -18.17 6.37 -3.09
C THR A 417 -17.59 7.51 -2.26
N PRO A 418 -17.37 8.72 -2.83
CA PRO A 418 -16.85 9.84 -2.07
C PRO A 418 -17.88 10.35 -1.05
N ASN A 419 -17.40 11.09 -0.05
CA ASN A 419 -18.26 11.89 0.82
C ASN A 419 -19.09 12.88 -0.03
N GLY A 420 -20.34 13.11 0.38
CA GLY A 420 -21.27 13.90 -0.41
C GLY A 420 -22.32 14.61 0.42
N ALA A 421 -23.22 15.33 -0.25
CA ALA A 421 -24.30 16.01 0.44
C ALA A 421 -25.29 15.03 1.10
N PHE A 422 -25.51 13.93 0.40
CA PHE A 422 -26.32 12.81 0.83
C PHE A 422 -25.75 11.57 0.13
N THR A 423 -25.33 10.58 0.92
CA THR A 423 -24.78 9.33 0.42
C THR A 423 -25.72 8.18 0.72
N GLY A 424 -25.67 7.18 -0.16
CA GLY A 424 -26.42 5.95 0.01
C GLY A 424 -26.68 5.23 -1.30
N GLY A 425 -27.34 4.08 -1.19
CA GLY A 425 -27.77 3.27 -2.32
C GLY A 425 -27.25 1.85 -2.26
N GLU A 426 -27.35 1.18 -3.40
CA GLU A 426 -26.92 -0.20 -3.59
C GLU A 426 -26.02 -0.27 -4.83
N PHE A 427 -24.90 -0.99 -4.71
CA PHE A 427 -23.83 -0.98 -5.69
C PHE A 427 -23.37 -2.41 -5.99
N THR A 428 -23.03 -2.67 -7.24
CA THR A 428 -22.36 -3.90 -7.67
C THR A 428 -20.91 -3.57 -7.99
N VAL A 429 -19.99 -4.31 -7.36
CA VAL A 429 -18.55 -4.17 -7.52
C VAL A 429 -17.99 -5.48 -8.07
N ASP A 430 -17.25 -5.38 -9.16
CA ASP A 430 -16.66 -6.50 -9.90
C ASP A 430 -15.19 -6.19 -10.22
N ALA A 431 -14.43 -7.20 -10.64
CA ALA A 431 -13.10 -7.02 -11.21
C ALA A 431 -12.73 -8.19 -12.10
N GLN A 432 -11.98 -7.92 -13.17
CA GLN A 432 -11.18 -8.97 -13.83
C GLN A 432 -9.89 -9.16 -13.05
N LEU A 433 -9.52 -10.41 -12.80
CA LEU A 433 -8.30 -10.79 -12.10
C LEU A 433 -7.29 -11.35 -13.10
N SER A 434 -6.01 -11.03 -12.91
CA SER A 434 -4.90 -11.56 -13.69
C SER A 434 -3.72 -11.84 -12.77
N LEU A 435 -3.41 -13.11 -12.55
CA LEU A 435 -2.20 -13.54 -11.86
C LEU A 435 -1.10 -13.77 -12.89
N ASP A 436 0.00 -13.03 -12.81
CA ASP A 436 1.17 -13.26 -13.66
C ASP A 436 1.96 -14.47 -13.14
N VAL A 437 1.91 -15.58 -13.88
CA VAL A 437 2.56 -16.84 -13.51
C VAL A 437 3.93 -16.92 -14.18
N PRO A 438 5.04 -17.00 -13.44
CA PRO A 438 6.37 -17.18 -14.02
C PRO A 438 6.47 -18.46 -14.86
N ALA A 439 7.21 -18.41 -15.97
CA ALA A 439 7.30 -19.50 -16.94
C ALA A 439 7.73 -20.84 -16.35
N TYR A 440 8.62 -20.83 -15.36
CA TYR A 440 9.16 -22.04 -14.74
C TYR A 440 8.65 -22.29 -13.32
N SER A 441 7.46 -21.77 -13.00
CA SER A 441 6.77 -22.09 -11.74
C SER A 441 6.54 -23.61 -11.63
N ALA A 442 6.71 -24.16 -10.43
CA ALA A 442 6.49 -25.58 -10.20
C ALA A 442 5.06 -25.98 -10.61
N THR A 443 4.89 -27.07 -11.35
CA THR A 443 3.58 -27.49 -11.86
C THR A 443 2.68 -27.97 -10.72
N GLY A 444 1.47 -27.42 -10.65
CA GLY A 444 0.41 -27.86 -9.75
C GLY A 444 -0.52 -26.72 -9.35
N ALA A 445 -1.41 -26.97 -8.39
CA ALA A 445 -2.36 -25.97 -7.94
C ALA A 445 -1.69 -24.94 -7.02
N TYR A 446 -2.01 -23.66 -7.26
CA TYR A 446 -1.63 -22.55 -6.40
C TYR A 446 -2.88 -21.96 -5.77
N SER A 447 -2.78 -21.55 -4.50
CA SER A 447 -3.89 -20.93 -3.77
C SER A 447 -3.43 -19.72 -2.99
N GLY A 448 -4.16 -18.62 -3.10
CA GLY A 448 -3.99 -17.40 -2.32
C GLY A 448 -5.34 -16.93 -1.79
N VAL A 449 -5.32 -16.06 -0.78
CA VAL A 449 -6.54 -15.52 -0.15
C VAL A 449 -6.63 -14.02 -0.42
N LEU A 450 -7.64 -13.61 -1.20
CA LEU A 450 -8.01 -12.22 -1.39
C LEU A 450 -8.99 -11.81 -0.28
N THR A 451 -8.56 -10.91 0.60
CA THR A 451 -9.39 -10.36 1.68
C THR A 451 -9.93 -9.00 1.27
N LEU A 452 -11.25 -8.84 1.28
CA LEU A 452 -11.92 -7.57 1.02
C LEU A 452 -12.36 -6.90 2.32
N THR A 453 -12.21 -5.57 2.41
CA THR A 453 -12.56 -4.78 3.59
C THR A 453 -13.36 -3.54 3.18
N LEU A 454 -14.55 -3.39 3.76
CA LEU A 454 -15.44 -2.25 3.56
C LEU A 454 -15.33 -1.29 4.76
N THR A 455 -15.16 0.00 4.49
CA THR A 455 -15.08 1.08 5.49
C THR A 455 -15.97 2.25 5.13
#